data_AF-A0A7V3AEY5-F1
#
_entry.id   AF-A0A7V3AEY5-F1
#
_cell.length_a   1.000
_cell.length_b   1.000
_cell.length_c   1.000
_cell.angle_alpha   90.00
_cell.angle_beta   90.00
_cell.angle_gamma   90.00
#
_symmetry.space_group_name_H-M   'P 1'
#
loop_
_entity.id
_entity.type
_entity.pdbx_description
1 polymer ?
#
loop_
_entity_poly.entity_id
_entity_poly.type
_entity_poly.pdbx_seq_one_letter_code
_entity_poly.pdbx_strand_id
1 'polypeptide(L)'
;MRPEAEGSEGRRRPCFHPLGCCHQPCVRRQGCNLRHGKSGGQRLGGGADMRGLKLFFLAVVFGGVGLMAAELAPGLKCEVFGFDGAIEDWPTVPADKAPTVTKVDVQVNFESTEDAWPGTQLTDQFYIRWTGVIKIEKDAKYTFYTESDDGSRVFIDGKCVVDNGGLHGMEEKAGDPVELKAGEHEIKIEFFENGGGAGCKFLWEAEGITKDAVPAKVLFHKK
;
A
#
# COMPACT_ATOMS: atom_id res chain seq x y z
N MET A 1 -18.43 58.06 -21.54
CA MET A 1 -17.05 58.36 -21.12
C MET A 1 -16.31 57.04 -20.95
N ARG A 2 -15.41 56.74 -21.89
CA ARG A 2 -14.25 55.84 -21.71
C ARG A 2 -13.21 56.55 -20.82
N PRO A 3 -12.06 55.94 -20.51
CA PRO A 3 -11.79 54.62 -19.93
C PRO A 3 -10.81 54.82 -18.74
N GLU A 4 -10.15 53.79 -18.22
CA GLU A 4 -8.67 53.72 -18.12
C GLU A 4 -8.24 52.26 -17.91
N ALA A 5 -7.20 51.91 -18.64
CA ALA A 5 -6.43 50.68 -18.61
C ALA A 5 -4.98 51.06 -18.28
N GLU A 6 -4.18 50.12 -17.77
CA GLU A 6 -2.70 49.98 -17.84
C GLU A 6 -2.24 49.22 -16.58
N GLY A 7 -1.26 48.33 -16.56
CA GLY A 7 -0.30 47.88 -17.56
C GLY A 7 1.01 47.43 -16.87
N SER A 8 1.69 46.41 -17.44
CA SER A 8 3.14 46.10 -17.31
C SER A 8 3.63 45.57 -15.92
N GLU A 9 4.64 44.71 -15.71
CA GLU A 9 5.83 44.19 -16.40
C GLU A 9 6.11 42.78 -15.78
N GLY A 10 6.74 41.77 -16.39
CA GLY A 10 7.88 41.79 -17.30
C GLY A 10 9.23 41.72 -16.56
N ARG A 11 9.59 40.62 -15.86
CA ARG A 11 10.99 40.40 -15.45
C ARG A 11 11.44 38.92 -15.32
N ARG A 12 11.98 38.46 -16.45
CA ARG A 12 13.25 37.71 -16.68
C ARG A 12 13.76 36.73 -15.61
N ARG A 13 13.88 35.47 -16.06
CA ARG A 13 14.79 34.42 -15.55
C ARG A 13 16.25 34.90 -15.50
N PRO A 14 17.09 34.20 -14.72
CA PRO A 14 18.25 33.61 -15.35
C PRO A 14 18.38 32.11 -15.05
N CYS A 15 18.66 31.37 -16.11
CA CYS A 15 19.22 30.03 -16.10
C CYS A 15 20.62 30.07 -15.47
N PHE A 16 20.91 29.12 -14.59
CA PHE A 16 22.29 28.68 -14.32
C PHE A 16 22.35 27.17 -14.57
N HIS A 17 23.10 26.80 -15.60
CA HIS A 17 23.63 25.47 -15.92
C HIS A 17 25.16 25.54 -15.65
N PRO A 18 25.92 24.45 -15.81
CA PRO A 18 25.86 23.14 -15.17
C PRO A 18 27.27 22.82 -14.57
N LEU A 19 27.55 21.53 -14.31
CA LEU A 19 28.87 20.86 -14.24
C LEU A 19 29.18 20.20 -12.89
N GLY A 20 29.42 18.89 -12.95
CA GLY A 20 29.94 18.12 -11.83
C GLY A 20 29.96 16.60 -12.06
N CYS A 21 30.29 16.14 -13.26
CA CYS A 21 30.65 14.73 -13.48
C CYS A 21 31.99 14.43 -12.77
N CYS A 22 31.98 13.53 -11.79
CA CYS A 22 33.19 12.81 -11.40
C CYS A 22 33.11 11.37 -11.90
N HIS A 23 34.06 11.07 -12.78
CA HIS A 23 34.33 9.79 -13.41
C HIS A 23 35.40 9.05 -12.58
N GLN A 24 35.42 7.72 -12.76
CA GLN A 24 36.52 6.76 -12.51
C GLN A 24 36.50 5.93 -11.21
N PRO A 25 37.14 4.74 -11.20
CA PRO A 25 36.98 3.66 -12.17
C PRO A 25 36.84 2.26 -11.52
N CYS A 26 36.37 1.35 -12.37
CA CYS A 26 36.34 -0.10 -12.24
C CYS A 26 37.72 -0.70 -11.92
N VAL A 27 37.81 -1.57 -10.90
CA VAL A 27 38.98 -2.43 -10.67
C VAL A 27 38.57 -3.89 -10.87
N ARG A 28 38.89 -4.43 -12.05
CA ARG A 28 38.96 -5.87 -12.30
C ARG A 28 40.16 -6.45 -11.54
N ARG A 29 39.96 -7.53 -10.79
CA ARG A 29 41.02 -8.48 -10.46
C ARG A 29 40.76 -9.81 -11.18
N GLN A 30 41.72 -10.19 -12.02
CA GLN A 30 41.88 -11.52 -12.59
C GLN A 30 42.76 -12.38 -11.68
N GLY A 31 42.61 -13.71 -11.82
CA GLY A 31 43.54 -14.74 -11.36
C GLY A 31 42.96 -15.60 -10.23
N CYS A 32 43.10 -16.92 -10.20
CA CYS A 32 43.88 -17.84 -11.04
C CYS A 32 43.51 -19.28 -10.60
N ASN A 33 43.56 -20.23 -11.56
CA ASN A 33 43.96 -21.65 -11.43
C ASN A 33 43.22 -22.62 -10.48
N LEU A 34 42.53 -23.63 -11.04
CA LEU A 34 43.02 -24.97 -11.47
C LEU A 34 43.20 -25.98 -10.34
N ARG A 35 42.46 -27.09 -10.41
CA ARG A 35 42.82 -28.51 -10.12
C ARG A 35 41.54 -29.35 -10.34
N HIS A 36 41.40 -30.11 -11.43
CA HIS A 36 41.84 -31.50 -11.65
C HIS A 36 41.56 -32.49 -10.50
N GLY A 37 40.66 -33.45 -10.76
CA GLY A 37 40.40 -34.63 -9.92
C GLY A 37 39.53 -35.67 -10.65
N LYS A 38 40.19 -36.65 -11.26
CA LYS A 38 39.70 -37.87 -11.95
C LYS A 38 38.90 -38.79 -11.01
N SER A 39 37.76 -39.35 -11.45
CA SER A 39 37.55 -40.72 -12.02
C SER A 39 37.13 -41.79 -11.01
N GLY A 40 36.15 -42.62 -11.39
CA GLY A 40 36.01 -43.99 -10.86
C GLY A 40 34.55 -44.41 -10.64
N GLY A 41 33.97 -45.09 -11.62
CA GLY A 41 32.76 -45.89 -11.41
C GLY A 41 33.13 -47.32 -11.00
N GLN A 42 32.27 -47.97 -10.22
CA GLN A 42 32.19 -49.44 -10.12
C GLN A 42 30.80 -49.87 -9.62
N ARG A 43 30.46 -51.12 -9.93
CA ARG A 43 29.13 -51.71 -10.05
C ARG A 43 29.04 -52.94 -9.11
N LEU A 44 27.81 -53.23 -8.65
CA LEU A 44 27.21 -54.56 -8.32
C LEU A 44 27.43 -55.25 -6.95
N GLY A 45 26.32 -55.88 -6.50
CA GLY A 45 26.19 -56.96 -5.49
C GLY A 45 25.88 -56.46 -4.07
N GLY A 46 24.83 -56.83 -3.34
CA GLY A 46 24.05 -58.08 -3.29
C GLY A 46 24.33 -58.80 -1.96
N GLY A 47 23.33 -58.93 -1.07
CA GLY A 47 23.42 -59.81 0.12
C GLY A 47 22.86 -59.20 1.40
N ALA A 48 21.77 -59.77 1.91
CA ALA A 48 21.14 -59.44 3.18
C ALA A 48 21.82 -60.17 4.35
N ASP A 49 21.91 -59.53 5.52
CA ASP A 49 21.92 -60.23 6.81
C ASP A 49 21.36 -59.30 7.91
N MET A 50 20.46 -59.85 8.72
CA MET A 50 19.76 -59.22 9.84
C MET A 50 20.47 -59.61 11.13
N ARG A 51 20.89 -58.61 11.95
CA ARG A 51 20.99 -58.71 13.43
C ARG A 51 21.52 -57.39 14.02
N GLY A 52 20.82 -56.85 15.03
CA GLY A 52 21.45 -56.05 16.08
C GLY A 52 21.39 -54.52 15.96
N LEU A 53 20.31 -53.96 16.49
CA LEU A 53 20.30 -52.82 17.42
C LEU A 53 21.39 -51.73 17.26
N LYS A 54 21.01 -50.60 16.66
CA LYS A 54 21.16 -49.26 17.26
C LYS A 54 20.42 -48.20 16.46
N LEU A 55 19.48 -47.57 17.15
CA LEU A 55 18.72 -46.39 16.72
C LEU A 55 19.70 -45.24 16.45
N PHE A 56 19.84 -44.83 15.20
CA PHE A 56 20.36 -43.52 14.81
C PHE A 56 19.47 -43.01 13.69
N PHE A 57 18.36 -42.37 14.06
CA PHE A 57 17.72 -41.43 13.15
C PHE A 57 18.69 -40.27 12.97
N LEU A 58 19.43 -40.28 11.86
CA LEU A 58 20.09 -39.08 11.37
C LEU A 58 18.97 -38.12 10.96
N ALA A 59 18.59 -37.22 11.86
CA ALA A 59 17.78 -36.07 11.49
C ALA A 59 18.62 -35.23 10.52
N VAL A 60 18.38 -35.41 9.21
CA VAL A 60 18.75 -34.39 8.25
C VAL A 60 17.83 -33.21 8.53
N VAL A 61 18.30 -32.28 9.35
CA VAL A 61 17.69 -30.96 9.50
C VAL A 61 17.92 -30.26 8.16
N PHE A 62 16.98 -30.43 7.24
CA PHE A 62 16.82 -29.45 6.18
C PHE A 62 16.41 -28.15 6.88
N GLY A 63 17.39 -27.27 7.08
CA GLY A 63 17.18 -25.87 7.40
C GLY A 63 16.44 -25.20 6.24
N GLY A 64 15.15 -25.47 6.14
CA GLY A 64 14.25 -24.63 5.38
C GLY A 64 14.16 -23.32 6.14
N VAL A 65 14.76 -22.27 5.59
CA VAL A 65 14.29 -20.91 5.89
C VAL A 65 12.88 -20.85 5.33
N GLY A 66 11.91 -21.27 6.14
CA GLY A 66 10.50 -21.07 5.87
C GLY A 66 10.28 -19.58 5.87
N LEU A 67 10.30 -18.99 4.67
CA LEU A 67 9.72 -17.69 4.44
C LEU A 67 8.25 -17.85 4.83
N MET A 68 7.89 -17.41 6.03
CA MET A 68 6.50 -17.39 6.46
C MET A 68 5.77 -16.49 5.48
N ALA A 69 5.01 -17.07 4.56
CA ALA A 69 4.04 -16.30 3.80
C ALA A 69 3.11 -15.65 4.84
N ALA A 70 3.04 -14.32 4.84
CA ALA A 70 2.16 -13.62 5.75
C ALA A 70 0.74 -14.14 5.53
N GLU A 71 0.13 -14.70 6.57
CA GLU A 71 -1.23 -15.20 6.47
C GLU A 71 -2.17 -14.00 6.37
N LEU A 72 -2.86 -13.86 5.23
CA LEU A 72 -3.79 -12.76 4.99
C LEU A 72 -5.17 -13.10 5.59
N ALA A 73 -5.79 -12.13 6.27
CA ALA A 73 -7.16 -12.18 6.77
C ALA A 73 -8.05 -11.18 6.02
N PRO A 74 -9.36 -11.45 5.84
CA PRO A 74 -10.27 -10.54 5.12
C PRO A 74 -10.38 -9.15 5.78
N GLY A 75 -10.57 -8.12 4.95
CA GLY A 75 -10.74 -6.73 5.36
C GLY A 75 -9.43 -5.98 5.59
N LEU A 76 -9.54 -4.67 5.80
CA LEU A 76 -8.41 -3.78 6.06
C LEU A 76 -8.29 -3.49 7.55
N LYS A 77 -7.06 -3.40 8.05
CA LYS A 77 -6.81 -2.88 9.41
C LYS A 77 -7.18 -1.39 9.40
N CYS A 78 -8.10 -1.02 10.27
CA CYS A 78 -8.61 0.34 10.44
C CYS A 78 -8.12 0.92 11.77
N GLU A 79 -7.40 2.03 11.69
CA GLU A 79 -6.94 2.80 12.84
C GLU A 79 -7.60 4.18 12.82
N VAL A 80 -8.37 4.49 13.85
CA VAL A 80 -9.10 5.76 14.00
C VAL A 80 -8.43 6.60 15.07
N PHE A 81 -8.20 7.88 14.80
CA PHE A 81 -7.53 8.83 15.68
C PHE A 81 -8.42 10.06 15.86
N GLY A 82 -8.90 10.29 17.08
CA GLY A 82 -9.57 11.56 17.44
C GLY A 82 -8.56 12.67 17.75
N PHE A 83 -8.92 13.91 17.44
CA PHE A 83 -8.15 15.12 17.70
C PHE A 83 -8.97 16.12 18.52
N ASP A 84 -8.30 16.91 19.37
CA ASP A 84 -8.94 17.94 20.21
C ASP A 84 -9.09 19.30 19.48
N GLY A 85 -8.82 19.34 18.17
CA GLY A 85 -8.81 20.56 17.38
C GLY A 85 -9.05 20.29 15.90
N ALA A 86 -9.28 21.36 15.15
CA ALA A 86 -9.64 21.31 13.73
C ALA A 86 -8.59 20.58 12.87
N ILE A 87 -9.08 19.85 11.87
CA ILE A 87 -8.29 19.16 10.86
C ILE A 87 -8.58 19.82 9.51
N GLU A 88 -7.91 20.94 9.22
CA GLU A 88 -8.15 21.70 7.98
C GLU A 88 -7.45 21.10 6.75
N ASP A 89 -6.51 20.17 6.97
CA ASP A 89 -5.73 19.45 5.95
C ASP A 89 -5.20 18.14 6.58
N TRP A 90 -4.47 17.33 5.80
CA TRP A 90 -3.89 16.06 6.21
C TRP A 90 -3.16 16.13 7.57
N PRO A 91 -3.73 15.54 8.63
CA PRO A 91 -3.14 15.64 9.95
C PRO A 91 -1.86 14.81 10.04
N THR A 92 -0.84 15.37 10.70
CA THR A 92 0.32 14.59 11.10
C THR A 92 0.00 13.87 12.39
N VAL A 93 -0.25 12.56 12.32
CA VAL A 93 -0.42 11.72 13.51
C VAL A 93 0.95 11.58 14.20
N PRO A 94 1.12 12.05 15.45
CA PRO A 94 2.36 11.86 16.20
C PRO A 94 2.69 10.37 16.36
N ALA A 95 3.98 10.01 16.29
CA ALA A 95 4.39 8.61 16.31
C ALA A 95 4.03 7.87 17.62
N ASP A 96 3.83 8.60 18.71
CA ASP A 96 3.44 8.12 20.03
C ASP A 96 1.93 8.18 20.30
N LYS A 97 1.14 8.79 19.40
CA LYS A 97 -0.32 8.82 19.52
C LYS A 97 -0.90 7.46 19.15
N ALA A 98 -1.43 6.75 20.14
CA ALA A 98 -2.18 5.52 19.91
C ALA A 98 -3.51 5.80 19.18
N PRO A 99 -3.99 4.89 18.31
CA PRO A 99 -5.34 4.97 17.77
C PRO A 99 -6.38 4.97 18.89
N THR A 100 -7.40 5.83 18.77
CA THR A 100 -8.59 5.82 19.64
C THR A 100 -9.34 4.51 19.50
N VAL A 101 -9.45 4.00 18.27
CA VAL A 101 -10.04 2.69 17.96
C VAL A 101 -9.16 1.97 16.95
N THR A 102 -8.94 0.68 17.15
CA THR A 102 -8.38 -0.22 16.13
C THR A 102 -9.40 -1.33 15.86
N LYS A 103 -9.76 -1.53 14.59
CA LYS A 103 -10.72 -2.54 14.15
C LYS A 103 -10.34 -3.07 12.77
N VAL A 104 -11.16 -3.98 12.24
CA VAL A 104 -11.06 -4.44 10.85
C VAL A 104 -12.35 -4.06 10.15
N ASP A 105 -12.24 -3.32 9.06
CA ASP A 105 -13.36 -3.02 8.18
C ASP A 105 -13.24 -3.89 6.92
N VAL A 106 -14.27 -4.68 6.63
CA VAL A 106 -14.26 -5.60 5.47
C VAL A 106 -14.36 -4.87 4.13
N GLN A 107 -14.84 -3.62 4.16
CA GLN A 107 -14.97 -2.73 3.01
C GLN A 107 -14.91 -1.28 3.49
N VAL A 108 -14.48 -0.36 2.61
CA VAL A 108 -14.61 1.09 2.82
C VAL A 108 -15.77 1.57 1.95
N ASN A 109 -16.98 1.53 2.51
CA ASN A 109 -18.22 1.94 1.85
C ASN A 109 -19.20 2.44 2.91
N PHE A 110 -18.85 3.59 3.51
CA PHE A 110 -19.61 4.21 4.58
C PHE A 110 -20.46 5.34 4.00
N GLU A 111 -21.77 5.23 4.18
CA GLU A 111 -22.71 6.31 3.85
C GLU A 111 -22.49 7.51 4.78
N SER A 112 -22.84 8.70 4.31
CA SER A 112 -22.74 9.92 5.10
C SER A 112 -23.69 9.87 6.31
N THR A 113 -23.21 10.35 7.45
CA THR A 113 -23.94 10.43 8.71
C THR A 113 -23.53 11.66 9.51
N GLU A 114 -24.44 12.24 10.27
CA GLU A 114 -24.14 13.26 11.30
C GLU A 114 -23.94 12.62 12.70
N ASP A 115 -24.10 11.29 12.80
CA ASP A 115 -23.87 10.52 14.03
C ASP A 115 -22.39 10.14 14.18
N ALA A 116 -22.04 9.54 15.31
CA ALA A 116 -20.69 9.04 15.53
C ALA A 116 -20.25 8.03 14.46
N TRP A 117 -19.00 8.15 13.99
CA TRP A 117 -18.44 7.28 12.97
C TRP A 117 -18.61 5.80 13.35
N PRO A 118 -19.07 4.92 12.44
CA PRO A 118 -19.42 3.55 12.74
C PRO A 118 -18.34 2.78 13.52
N GLY A 119 -18.70 2.31 14.72
CA GLY A 119 -17.81 1.58 15.63
C GLY A 119 -16.92 2.48 16.51
N THR A 120 -17.25 3.76 16.64
CA THR A 120 -16.53 4.74 17.48
C THR A 120 -17.52 5.58 18.29
N GLN A 121 -17.03 6.60 18.99
CA GLN A 121 -17.83 7.66 19.64
C GLN A 121 -17.49 9.05 19.08
N LEU A 122 -16.77 9.12 17.95
CA LEU A 122 -16.28 10.35 17.36
C LEU A 122 -17.26 10.83 16.29
N THR A 123 -17.77 12.05 16.43
CA THR A 123 -18.62 12.70 15.41
C THR A 123 -17.80 13.58 14.48
N ASP A 124 -16.79 14.26 15.02
CA ASP A 124 -15.99 15.24 14.29
C ASP A 124 -14.50 15.13 14.69
N GLN A 125 -13.64 15.88 13.98
CA GLN A 125 -12.19 16.00 14.24
C GLN A 125 -11.49 14.64 14.41
N PHE A 126 -11.68 13.75 13.44
CA PHE A 126 -11.02 12.46 13.45
C PHE A 126 -10.33 12.15 12.12
N TYR A 127 -9.35 11.27 12.19
CA TYR A 127 -8.62 10.75 11.04
C TYR A 127 -8.64 9.23 11.08
N ILE A 128 -8.83 8.62 9.92
CA ILE A 128 -8.85 7.18 9.75
C ILE A 128 -7.77 6.78 8.77
N ARG A 129 -7.07 5.70 9.12
CA ARG A 129 -6.14 5.02 8.24
C ARG A 129 -6.53 3.56 8.10
N TRP A 130 -6.88 3.17 6.88
CA TRP A 130 -6.97 1.77 6.51
C TRP A 130 -5.66 1.32 5.88
N THR A 131 -5.15 0.17 6.30
CA THR A 131 -3.95 -0.46 5.71
C THR A 131 -4.17 -1.93 5.43
N GLY A 132 -3.56 -2.43 4.37
CA GLY A 132 -3.64 -3.84 4.03
C GLY A 132 -3.13 -4.16 2.63
N VAL A 133 -3.80 -5.11 2.01
CA VAL A 133 -3.52 -5.64 0.67
C VAL A 133 -4.82 -5.63 -0.12
N ILE A 134 -4.75 -5.16 -1.38
CA ILE A 134 -5.78 -5.36 -2.38
C ILE A 134 -5.31 -6.43 -3.37
N LYS A 135 -6.17 -7.41 -3.65
CA LYS A 135 -5.90 -8.49 -4.60
C LYS A 135 -6.53 -8.20 -5.95
N ILE A 136 -5.70 -7.95 -6.95
CA ILE A 136 -6.10 -7.72 -8.33
C ILE A 136 -6.19 -9.07 -9.05
N GLU A 137 -7.34 -9.38 -9.64
CA GLU A 137 -7.57 -10.67 -10.31
C GLU A 137 -7.02 -10.72 -11.74
N LYS A 138 -6.96 -9.57 -12.42
CA LYS A 138 -6.57 -9.46 -13.83
C LYS A 138 -5.74 -8.23 -14.08
N ASP A 139 -4.75 -8.36 -14.95
CA ASP A 139 -4.03 -7.22 -15.52
C ASP A 139 -5.02 -6.28 -16.21
N ALA A 140 -5.10 -5.03 -15.76
CA ALA A 140 -5.94 -4.01 -16.38
C ALA A 140 -5.47 -2.61 -15.97
N LYS A 141 -6.05 -1.61 -16.64
CA LYS A 141 -6.00 -0.23 -16.18
C LYS A 141 -7.18 0.01 -15.24
N TYR A 142 -6.90 0.31 -13.98
CA TYR A 142 -7.88 0.58 -12.94
C TYR A 142 -8.00 2.08 -12.72
N THR A 143 -9.22 2.61 -12.71
CA THR A 143 -9.50 3.93 -12.16
C THR A 143 -10.07 3.73 -10.75
N PHE A 144 -9.46 4.38 -9.77
CA PHE A 144 -9.96 4.38 -8.39
C PHE A 144 -10.71 5.67 -8.12
N TYR A 145 -11.68 5.60 -7.22
CA TYR A 145 -12.46 6.74 -6.78
C TYR A 145 -12.57 6.75 -5.27
N THR A 146 -12.71 7.95 -4.73
CA THR A 146 -13.19 8.17 -3.38
C THR A 146 -14.40 9.08 -3.43
N GLU A 147 -15.41 8.77 -2.62
CA GLU A 147 -16.53 9.68 -2.35
C GLU A 147 -16.51 9.94 -0.84
N SER A 148 -16.22 11.17 -0.41
CA SER A 148 -16.01 11.46 1.01
C SER A 148 -16.45 12.86 1.44
N ASP A 149 -16.66 12.98 2.74
CA ASP A 149 -16.94 14.19 3.52
C ASP A 149 -16.22 14.00 4.86
N ASP A 150 -15.17 14.73 5.21
CA ASP A 150 -14.33 15.62 4.38
C ASP A 150 -13.33 14.83 3.48
N GLY A 151 -12.03 15.03 3.65
CA GLY A 151 -11.00 14.67 2.68
C GLY A 151 -10.55 13.22 2.76
N SER A 152 -10.32 12.59 1.61
CA SER A 152 -9.81 11.22 1.51
C SER A 152 -8.75 11.03 0.41
N ARG A 153 -7.87 10.03 0.57
CA ARG A 153 -6.87 9.68 -0.44
C ARG A 153 -6.50 8.21 -0.38
N VAL A 154 -6.13 7.67 -1.53
CA VAL A 154 -5.80 6.25 -1.71
C VAL A 154 -4.38 6.13 -2.24
N PHE A 155 -3.64 5.21 -1.64
CA PHE A 155 -2.32 4.79 -2.09
C PHE A 155 -2.33 3.32 -2.46
N ILE A 156 -1.74 3.01 -3.61
CA ILE A 156 -1.47 1.64 -4.07
C ILE A 156 0.04 1.51 -4.30
N ASP A 157 0.67 0.52 -3.66
CA ASP A 157 2.13 0.33 -3.66
C ASP A 157 2.91 1.61 -3.32
N GLY A 158 2.39 2.36 -2.34
CA GLY A 158 2.98 3.63 -1.88
C GLY A 158 2.77 4.83 -2.82
N LYS A 159 2.13 4.67 -3.98
CA LYS A 159 1.80 5.76 -4.90
C LYS A 159 0.40 6.27 -4.63
N CYS A 160 0.23 7.58 -4.48
CA CYS A 160 -1.09 8.19 -4.40
C CYS A 160 -1.81 8.03 -5.75
N VAL A 161 -2.94 7.34 -5.77
CA VAL A 161 -3.74 7.07 -6.97
C VAL A 161 -5.03 7.88 -7.00
N VAL A 162 -5.53 8.33 -5.84
CA VAL A 162 -6.66 9.26 -5.71
C VAL A 162 -6.32 10.24 -4.59
N ASP A 163 -6.53 11.53 -4.83
CA ASP A 163 -6.41 12.59 -3.83
C ASP A 163 -7.66 13.48 -3.88
N ASN A 164 -8.52 13.32 -2.88
CA ASN A 164 -9.72 14.08 -2.61
C ASN A 164 -9.53 14.87 -1.30
N GLY A 165 -8.45 15.65 -1.21
CA GLY A 165 -8.13 16.42 -0.01
C GLY A 165 -8.91 17.73 0.14
N GLY A 166 -8.75 18.34 1.31
CA GLY A 166 -9.40 19.59 1.69
C GLY A 166 -10.71 19.38 2.43
N LEU A 167 -11.33 20.50 2.83
CA LEU A 167 -12.64 20.52 3.47
C LEU A 167 -13.73 20.62 2.42
N HIS A 168 -14.69 19.70 2.46
CA HIS A 168 -15.79 19.63 1.53
C HIS A 168 -16.87 18.66 2.03
N GLY A 169 -18.12 18.91 1.64
CA GLY A 169 -19.19 17.93 1.82
C GLY A 169 -18.94 16.64 1.00
N MET A 170 -19.86 15.67 1.06
CA MET A 170 -19.77 14.44 0.23
C MET A 170 -19.52 14.75 -1.26
N GLU A 171 -18.30 14.50 -1.69
CA GLU A 171 -17.82 14.74 -3.06
C GLU A 171 -17.07 13.50 -3.58
N GLU A 172 -17.38 13.10 -4.82
CA GLU A 172 -16.65 12.04 -5.53
C GLU A 172 -15.46 12.61 -6.31
N LYS A 173 -14.29 11.97 -6.15
CA LYS A 173 -13.10 12.23 -6.93
C LYS A 173 -12.59 10.96 -7.61
N ALA A 174 -12.28 11.09 -8.89
CA ALA A 174 -11.57 10.07 -9.65
C ALA A 174 -10.05 10.31 -9.62
N GLY A 175 -9.30 9.23 -9.52
CA GLY A 175 -7.86 9.21 -9.79
C GLY A 175 -7.52 9.14 -11.28
N ASP A 176 -6.24 9.30 -11.60
CA ASP A 176 -5.74 8.92 -12.92
C ASP A 176 -5.73 7.38 -13.05
N PRO A 177 -6.09 6.80 -14.21
CA PRO A 177 -6.13 5.36 -14.33
C PRO A 177 -4.70 4.77 -14.25
N VAL A 178 -4.52 3.74 -13.41
CA VAL A 178 -3.24 3.09 -13.12
C VAL A 178 -3.19 1.66 -13.67
N GLU A 179 -2.06 1.27 -14.25
CA GLU A 179 -1.84 -0.11 -14.68
C GLU A 179 -1.49 -0.98 -13.47
N LEU A 180 -2.33 -1.98 -13.18
CA LEU A 180 -2.09 -2.98 -12.15
C LEU A 180 -1.96 -4.36 -12.78
N LYS A 181 -1.10 -5.18 -12.17
CA LYS A 181 -0.92 -6.58 -12.54
C LYS A 181 -1.78 -7.45 -11.64
N ALA A 182 -2.18 -8.62 -12.14
CA ALA A 182 -2.81 -9.61 -11.28
C ALA A 182 -1.85 -9.98 -10.14
N GLY A 183 -2.33 -9.92 -8.91
CA GLY A 183 -1.49 -10.09 -7.73
C GLY A 183 -1.94 -9.31 -6.52
N GLU A 184 -1.06 -9.27 -5.52
CA GLU A 184 -1.26 -8.53 -4.27
C GLU A 184 -0.55 -7.19 -4.38
N HIS A 185 -1.26 -6.13 -4.03
CA HIS A 185 -0.75 -4.77 -3.98
C HIS A 185 -0.96 -4.19 -2.58
N GLU A 186 0.00 -3.44 -2.08
CA GLU A 186 -0.17 -2.72 -0.82
C GLU A 186 -1.23 -1.64 -1.02
N ILE A 187 -2.18 -1.54 -0.08
CA ILE A 187 -3.18 -0.48 -0.07
C ILE A 187 -3.14 0.28 1.25
N LYS A 188 -3.21 1.60 1.12
CA LYS A 188 -3.48 2.50 2.24
C LYS A 188 -4.54 3.50 1.83
N ILE A 189 -5.56 3.66 2.66
CA ILE A 189 -6.61 4.68 2.49
C ILE A 189 -6.54 5.57 3.70
N GLU A 190 -6.57 6.87 3.46
CA GLU A 190 -6.59 7.88 4.51
C GLU A 190 -7.85 8.74 4.34
N PHE A 191 -8.49 9.07 5.45
CA PHE A 191 -9.69 9.88 5.51
C PHE A 191 -9.61 10.79 6.73
N PHE A 192 -10.09 12.01 6.65
CA PHE A 192 -10.30 12.84 7.82
C PHE A 192 -11.65 13.53 7.75
N GLU A 193 -12.16 13.83 8.93
CA GLU A 193 -13.37 14.59 9.16
C GLU A 193 -13.03 15.75 10.07
N ASN A 194 -13.36 16.97 9.66
CA ASN A 194 -13.20 18.16 10.48
C ASN A 194 -14.49 18.52 11.21
N GLY A 195 -15.65 18.46 10.55
CA GLY A 195 -16.94 18.48 11.23
C GLY A 195 -18.13 18.66 10.29
N GLY A 196 -19.29 18.18 10.73
CA GLY A 196 -20.50 18.13 9.90
C GLY A 196 -20.95 16.70 9.65
N GLY A 197 -21.19 16.35 8.38
CA GLY A 197 -21.53 14.99 7.99
C GLY A 197 -20.28 14.21 7.61
N ALA A 198 -20.15 12.96 8.02
CA ALA A 198 -18.98 12.15 7.74
C ALA A 198 -19.34 10.93 6.88
N GLY A 199 -18.65 10.74 5.76
CA GLY A 199 -18.82 9.59 4.87
C GLY A 199 -17.54 9.28 4.11
N CYS A 200 -17.31 8.00 3.76
CA CYS A 200 -16.16 7.63 2.94
C CYS A 200 -16.41 6.31 2.21
N LYS A 201 -16.37 6.37 0.88
CA LYS A 201 -16.49 5.21 -0.02
C LYS A 201 -15.25 5.10 -0.89
N PHE A 202 -14.80 3.87 -1.09
CA PHE A 202 -13.71 3.52 -2.00
C PHE A 202 -14.24 2.67 -3.13
N LEU A 203 -14.17 3.21 -4.35
CA LEU A 203 -14.72 2.58 -5.55
C LEU A 203 -13.64 2.34 -6.58
N TRP A 204 -13.92 1.45 -7.53
CA TRP A 204 -13.06 1.17 -8.66
C TRP A 204 -13.86 0.94 -9.94
N GLU A 205 -13.21 1.14 -11.08
CA GLU A 205 -13.66 0.62 -12.37
C GLU A 205 -12.44 0.12 -13.15
N ALA A 206 -12.66 -0.80 -14.08
CA ALA A 206 -11.65 -1.30 -15.00
C ALA A 206 -12.31 -1.93 -16.23
N GLU A 207 -11.51 -2.38 -17.20
CA GLU A 207 -12.04 -3.16 -18.31
C GLU A 207 -12.78 -4.42 -17.82
N GLY A 208 -14.08 -4.49 -18.10
CA GLY A 208 -14.95 -5.58 -17.63
C GLY A 208 -15.39 -5.47 -16.16
N ILE A 209 -15.11 -4.34 -15.49
CA ILE A 209 -15.58 -4.00 -14.15
C ILE A 209 -16.30 -2.65 -14.22
N THR A 210 -17.62 -2.65 -14.15
CA THR A 210 -18.42 -1.42 -13.99
C THR A 210 -18.08 -0.75 -12.66
N LYS A 211 -18.09 0.59 -12.62
CA LYS A 211 -17.83 1.36 -11.40
C LYS A 211 -18.72 0.89 -10.24
N ASP A 212 -18.09 0.46 -9.16
CA ASP A 212 -18.74 0.01 -7.92
C ASP A 212 -17.76 0.10 -6.73
N ALA A 213 -18.28 -0.02 -5.51
CA ALA A 213 -17.46 -0.13 -4.31
C ALA A 213 -16.50 -1.32 -4.41
N VAL A 214 -15.25 -1.14 -3.98
CA VAL A 214 -14.25 -2.21 -4.04
C VAL A 214 -14.72 -3.37 -3.16
N PRO A 215 -14.93 -4.59 -3.72
CA PRO A 215 -15.64 -5.64 -3.01
C PRO A 215 -14.79 -6.22 -1.87
N ALA A 216 -15.42 -6.51 -0.73
CA ALA A 216 -14.72 -7.02 0.45
C ALA A 216 -13.83 -8.23 0.19
N LYS A 217 -14.19 -9.08 -0.77
CA LYS A 217 -13.45 -10.30 -1.15
C LYS A 217 -12.04 -10.04 -1.70
N VAL A 218 -11.73 -8.81 -2.12
CA VAL A 218 -10.40 -8.44 -2.63
C VAL A 218 -9.55 -7.68 -1.62
N LEU A 219 -10.07 -7.39 -0.41
CA LEU A 219 -9.38 -6.61 0.61
C LEU A 219 -8.94 -7.51 1.75
N PHE A 220 -7.68 -7.37 2.16
CA PHE A 220 -7.05 -8.20 3.18
C PHE A 220 -6.08 -7.40 4.05
N HIS A 221 -5.75 -7.93 5.23
CA HIS A 221 -4.68 -7.42 6.08
C HIS A 221 -3.78 -8.59 6.53
N LYS A 222 -2.55 -8.26 6.91
CA LYS A 222 -1.62 -9.24 7.49
C LYS A 222 -2.07 -9.54 8.92
N LYS A 223 -2.14 -10.83 9.26
CA LYS A 223 -2.35 -11.28 10.64
C LYS A 223 -1.19 -10.92 11.57
#